data_AF-A0A7L8GDV1-F1
#
_entry.id   AF-A0A7L8GDV1-F1
#
_cell.length_a   1.000
_cell.length_b   1.000
_cell.length_c   1.000
_cell.angle_alpha   90.00
_cell.angle_beta   90.00
_cell.angle_gamma   90.00
#
_symmetry.space_group_name_H-M   'P 1'
#
loop_
_entity.id
_entity.type
_entity.pdbx_description
1 polymer ?
#
loop_
_entity_poly.entity_id
_entity_poly.type
_entity_poly.pdbx_seq_one_letter_code
_entity_poly.pdbx_strand_id
1 'polypeptide(L)' 'MQFVLLFSRQGKLRLQKWYNAHPDRVKKKITRELIATILSRKPKMCSFLEWRDLKIVYKR' A
#
# COMPACT_ATOMS: atom_id res chain seq x y z
N MET A 1 1.17 9.22 10.25
CA MET A 1 1.27 8.48 8.96
C MET A 1 2.38 7.44 9.08
N GLN A 2 2.17 6.19 8.67
CA GLN A 2 3.13 5.08 8.84
C GLN A 2 4.10 4.93 7.65
N PHE A 3 3.58 5.00 6.44
CA PHE A 3 4.34 4.90 5.20
C PHE A 3 3.57 5.53 4.02
N VAL A 4 4.28 5.82 2.94
CA VAL A 4 3.72 6.23 1.64
C VAL A 4 4.31 5.33 0.55
N LEU A 5 3.46 4.81 -0.33
CA LEU A 5 3.83 3.96 -1.45
C LEU A 5 3.31 4.56 -2.76
N LEU A 6 4.16 4.64 -3.77
CA LEU A 6 3.79 4.94 -5.16
C LEU A 6 4.14 3.72 -6.01
N PHE A 7 3.17 3.23 -6.78
CA PHE A 7 3.38 2.06 -7.64
C PHE A 7 2.56 2.16 -8.92
N SER A 8 3.02 1.48 -9.97
CA SER A 8 2.34 1.46 -11.27
C SER A 8 1.14 0.52 -11.28
N ARG A 9 0.30 0.61 -12.31
CA ARG A 9 -0.80 -0.33 -12.57
C ARG A 9 -0.32 -1.78 -12.74
N GLN A 10 0.93 -2.00 -13.12
CA GLN A 10 1.56 -3.33 -13.22
C GLN A 10 2.12 -3.83 -11.87
N GLY A 11 1.95 -3.06 -10.79
CA GLY A 11 2.45 -3.41 -9.46
C GLY A 11 3.93 -3.07 -9.22
N LYS A 12 4.58 -2.34 -10.13
CA LYS A 12 5.99 -1.92 -9.97
C LYS A 12 6.07 -0.74 -9.00
N LEU A 13 6.73 -0.92 -7.87
CA LEU A 13 7.01 0.13 -6.89
C LEU A 13 7.92 1.21 -7.49
N ARG A 14 7.52 2.47 -7.36
CA ARG A 14 8.26 3.66 -7.84
C ARG A 14 8.79 4.51 -6.70
N LEU A 15 8.07 4.55 -5.58
CA LEU A 15 8.50 5.23 -4.36
C LEU A 15 8.00 4.47 -3.15
N GLN A 16 8.85 4.37 -2.14
CA GLN A 16 8.44 3.99 -0.79
C GLN A 16 9.11 4.94 0.21
N LYS A 17 8.33 5.45 1.16
CA LYS A 17 8.83 6.20 2.31
C LYS A 17 8.22 5.60 3.56
N TRP A 18 9.09 5.17 4.48
CA TRP A 18 8.71 4.60 5.77
C TRP A 18 9.04 5.61 6.85
N TYR A 19 8.05 6.00 7.65
CA TYR A 19 8.25 6.99 8.72
C TYR A 19 8.61 6.33 10.04
N ASN A 20 8.31 5.05 10.20
CA ASN A 20 8.70 4.24 11.34
C ASN A 20 9.70 3.15 10.94
N ALA A 21 10.56 2.78 11.88
CA ALA A 21 11.54 1.72 11.69
C ALA A 21 10.84 0.35 11.61
N HIS A 22 11.02 -0.33 10.48
CA HIS A 22 10.56 -1.70 10.27
C HIS A 22 11.67 -2.53 9.63
N PRO A 23 11.74 -3.83 9.91
CA PRO A 23 12.63 -4.74 9.18
C PRO A 23 12.28 -4.80 7.70
N ASP A 24 13.28 -4.90 6.83
CA ASP A 24 13.04 -4.88 5.37
C ASP A 24 12.21 -6.06 4.88
N ARG A 25 12.29 -7.22 5.55
CA ARG A 25 11.41 -8.37 5.29
C ARG A 25 9.93 -8.00 5.52
N VAL A 26 9.65 -7.25 6.58
CA VAL A 26 8.30 -6.79 6.91
C VAL A 26 7.85 -5.75 5.89
N LYS A 27 8.68 -4.74 5.60
CA LYS A 27 8.39 -3.73 4.57
C LYS A 27 8.01 -4.37 3.23
N LYS A 28 8.81 -5.33 2.76
CA LYS A 28 8.56 -6.06 1.49
C LYS A 28 7.24 -6.84 1.53
N LYS A 29 6.90 -7.47 2.66
CA LYS A 29 5.63 -8.20 2.83
C LYS A 29 4.44 -7.24 2.75
N ILE A 30 4.48 -6.15 3.52
CA ILE A 30 3.41 -5.13 3.55
C ILE A 30 3.20 -4.53 2.16
N THR A 31 4.27 -4.12 1.49
CA THR A 31 4.19 -3.50 0.15
C THR A 31 3.55 -4.44 -0.86
N ARG A 32 3.95 -5.72 -0.91
CA ARG A 32 3.38 -6.69 -1.86
C ARG A 32 1.89 -6.92 -1.61
N GLU A 33 1.51 -7.10 -0.34
CA GLU A 33 0.14 -7.35 0.08
C GLU A 33 -0.79 -6.17 -0.26
N LEU A 34 -0.35 -4.94 0.03
CA LEU A 34 -1.14 -3.74 -0.26
C LEU A 34 -1.27 -3.47 -1.75
N ILE A 35 -0.20 -3.64 -2.54
CA ILE A 35 -0.26 -3.46 -3.99
C ILE A 35 -1.25 -4.44 -4.61
N ALA A 36 -1.17 -5.73 -4.24
CA ALA A 36 -2.10 -6.74 -4.74
C ALA A 36 -3.55 -6.41 -4.35
N THR A 37 -3.78 -6.04 -3.09
CA THR A 37 -5.10 -5.70 -2.58
C THR A 37 -5.68 -4.49 -3.32
N ILE A 38 -4.93 -3.39 -3.46
CA ILE A 38 -5.41 -2.16 -4.11
C ILE A 38 -5.66 -2.37 -5.61
N LEU A 39 -4.78 -3.10 -6.31
CA LEU A 39 -4.95 -3.35 -7.75
C LEU A 39 -6.15 -4.24 -8.08
N SER A 40 -6.56 -5.11 -7.14
CA SER A 40 -7.74 -5.98 -7.29
C SER A 40 -9.08 -5.26 -7.10
N ARG A 41 -9.09 -4.05 -6.51
CA ARG A 41 -10.33 -3.31 -6.21
C ARG A 41 -10.96 -2.68 -7.46
N LYS A 42 -12.29 -2.65 -7.48
CA LYS A 42 -13.09 -2.04 -8.58
C LYS A 42 -13.04 -0.50 -8.51
N PRO A 43 -13.09 0.22 -9.65
CA PRO A 43 -12.96 1.68 -9.69
C PRO A 43 -13.96 2.50 -8.88
N LYS A 44 -15.17 1.98 -8.61
CA LYS A 44 -16.23 2.67 -7.86
C LYS A 44 -16.21 2.41 -6.35
N MET A 45 -15.20 1.69 -5.85
CA MET A 45 -15.05 1.46 -4.41
C MET A 45 -14.46 2.67 -3.70
N CYS A 46 -14.69 2.78 -2.40
CA CYS A 46 -14.12 3.86 -1.59
C CYS A 46 -12.58 3.84 -1.60
N SER A 47 -12.00 5.04 -1.53
CA SER A 47 -10.55 5.28 -1.43
C SER A 47 -9.94 4.93 -0.07
N PHE A 48 -10.75 4.44 0.86
CA PHE A 48 -10.34 4.03 2.19
C PHE A 48 -10.45 2.50 2.29
N LEU A 49 -9.44 1.88 2.87
CA LEU A 49 -9.38 0.45 3.13
C LEU A 49 -8.90 0.24 4.56
N GLU A 50 -9.64 -0.56 5.32
CA GLU A 50 -9.14 -1.09 6.59
C GLU A 50 -8.25 -2.30 6.29
N TRP A 51 -7.01 -2.23 6.74
CA TRP A 51 -6.03 -3.30 6.56
C TRP A 51 -5.28 -3.45 7.88
N ARG A 52 -5.55 -4.57 8.57
CA ARG A 52 -5.10 -4.77 9.97
C ARG A 52 -5.54 -3.58 10.82
N ASP A 53 -4.66 -3.10 11.71
CA ASP A 53 -4.93 -1.96 12.58
C ASP A 53 -4.65 -0.60 11.91
N LEU A 54 -4.58 -0.56 10.57
CA LEU A 54 -4.30 0.65 9.80
C LEU A 54 -5.42 0.96 8.82
N LYS A 55 -5.70 2.26 8.68
CA LYS A 55 -6.53 2.81 7.60
C LYS A 55 -5.64 3.23 6.45
N ILE A 56 -5.77 2.55 5.32
CA ILE A 56 -5.06 2.83 4.08
C ILE A 56 -5.89 3.77 3.23
N VAL A 57 -5.28 4.86 2.80
CA VAL A 57 -5.87 5.81 1.85
C VAL A 57 -5.16 5.65 0.53
N TYR A 58 -5.91 5.47 -0.55
CA TYR A 58 -5.35 5.37 -1.89
C TYR A 58 -6.15 6.17 -2.91
N LYS A 59 -5.43 6.69 -3.91
CA LYS A 59 -6.02 7.29 -5.11
C LYS A 59 -5.36 6.64 -6.32
N ARG A 60 -6.20 6.16 -7.23
CA ARG A 60 -5.79 5.67 -8.56
C ARG A 60 -6.01 6.75 -9.60
#